data_AF-A0A161VDC6-F1
#
_entry.id   AF-A0A161VDC6-F1
#
_cell.length_a   1.000
_cell.length_b   1.000
_cell.length_c   1.000
_cell.angle_alpha   90.00
_cell.angle_beta   90.00
_cell.angle_gamma   90.00
#
_symmetry.space_group_name_H-M   'P 1'
#
loop_
_entity.id
_entity.type
_entity.pdbx_description
1 polymer ?
#
loop_
_entity_poly.entity_id
_entity_poly.type
_entity_poly.pdbx_seq_one_letter_code
_entity_poly.pdbx_strand_id
1 'polypeptide(L)'
;MTAARFFALLACLLGLGSVVAAVDLSYQGIPNCAVNCIFQEIGHSNCAITNQTCMCYDDVLAGYVQTCVEASCTVKEMLVARNQSLAACGVPPAQHDNVMQWFRALLFGLPTFFIIIRVSNKYMKLSTWSWDDMTILVAYAVLAAFLPASYLAERAGSGRDIWTLTPEQITDFLLLFIIFGMLYMTCLAFIKSSILFLYLRIFPDEKFRKLLWCTQLFNLLLWISFIAGTFASCQPFNFFWNGWNREMEGKCFNLNAFAMCHGVLNVALDVWMLILPASQVYNLRMQRKRKLGVMLMFGVGVFLTAVSAYRIKALLLFATSYNITGDSFQSSLWSHIELCVGVFVACLPSTRQVWRIISPKILEVTHISSRSVRSPKGSHVASQASRTATGTHEQPRVASYEESSIAHLVGDFNKIDLNDLTDSSPTEKEPPKTPNNRIEAKSEPTSGSSRGS
;
A
#
# COMPACT_ATOMS: atom_id res chain seq x y z
N MET A 1 -45.73 -51.12 -18.37
CA MET A 1 -44.27 -51.10 -18.12
C MET A 1 -43.43 -51.85 -19.17
N THR A 2 -44.02 -52.41 -20.22
CA THR A 2 -43.32 -53.19 -21.27
C THR A 2 -43.33 -52.55 -22.67
N ALA A 3 -44.24 -51.59 -22.94
CA ALA A 3 -44.29 -50.90 -24.24
C ALA A 3 -43.20 -49.82 -24.41
N ALA A 4 -42.84 -49.11 -23.34
CA ALA A 4 -41.82 -48.05 -23.38
C ALA A 4 -40.39 -48.58 -23.63
N ARG A 5 -40.10 -49.82 -23.20
CA ARG A 5 -38.80 -50.48 -23.44
C ARG A 5 -38.66 -50.97 -24.88
N PHE A 6 -39.77 -51.29 -25.55
CA PHE A 6 -39.77 -51.73 -26.94
C PHE A 6 -39.54 -50.56 -27.91
N PHE A 7 -40.12 -49.39 -27.62
CA PHE A 7 -39.87 -48.16 -28.38
C PHE A 7 -38.43 -47.65 -28.24
N ALA A 8 -37.81 -47.80 -27.06
CA ALA A 8 -36.42 -47.40 -26.83
C ALA A 8 -35.41 -48.27 -27.61
N LEU A 9 -35.68 -49.56 -27.76
CA LEU A 9 -34.82 -50.46 -28.55
C LEU A 9 -34.99 -50.27 -30.07
N LEU A 10 -36.19 -49.91 -30.53
CA LEU A 10 -36.45 -49.61 -31.94
C LEU A 10 -35.77 -48.30 -32.38
N ALA A 11 -35.67 -47.32 -31.48
CA ALA A 11 -34.98 -46.05 -31.74
C ALA A 11 -33.45 -46.22 -31.85
N CYS A 12 -32.85 -47.18 -31.14
CA CYS A 12 -31.43 -47.52 -31.28
C CYS A 12 -31.09 -48.25 -32.59
N LEU A 13 -32.05 -48.96 -33.20
CA LEU A 13 -31.85 -49.72 -34.44
C LEU A 13 -31.99 -48.88 -35.72
N LEU A 14 -32.61 -47.70 -35.65
CA LEU A 14 -32.90 -46.85 -36.82
C LEU A 14 -31.86 -45.75 -37.09
N GLY A 15 -30.72 -45.74 -36.40
CA GLY A 15 -29.59 -44.87 -36.75
C GLY A 15 -29.87 -43.36 -36.68
N LEU A 16 -30.95 -42.94 -36.02
CA LEU A 16 -31.27 -41.53 -35.73
C LEU A 16 -30.68 -41.09 -34.38
N GLY A 17 -29.54 -41.67 -34.01
CA GLY A 17 -28.72 -41.24 -32.88
C GLY A 17 -27.88 -40.03 -33.29
N SER A 18 -28.49 -38.86 -33.45
CA SER A 18 -27.75 -37.63 -33.70
C SER A 18 -28.37 -36.41 -33.03
N VAL A 19 -28.97 -36.54 -31.84
CA VAL A 19 -29.24 -35.37 -30.98
C VAL A 19 -29.29 -35.71 -29.48
N VAL A 20 -28.31 -36.44 -28.95
CA VAL A 20 -28.01 -36.40 -27.49
C VAL A 20 -26.49 -36.51 -27.28
N ALA A 21 -25.75 -35.62 -27.93
CA ALA A 21 -24.32 -35.44 -27.67
C ALA A 21 -23.93 -33.98 -27.96
N ALA A 22 -24.60 -33.04 -27.29
CA ALA A 22 -24.23 -31.63 -27.27
C ALA A 22 -24.48 -31.07 -25.87
N VAL A 23 -23.89 -31.68 -24.84
CA VAL A 23 -23.76 -31.10 -23.48
C VAL A 23 -22.34 -31.25 -22.90
N ASP A 24 -21.39 -31.85 -23.62
CA ASP A 24 -20.12 -32.31 -23.02
C ASP A 24 -18.89 -31.38 -23.15
N LEU A 25 -19.07 -30.07 -23.42
CA LEU A 25 -17.91 -29.16 -23.58
C LEU A 25 -17.79 -28.00 -22.59
N SER A 26 -18.81 -27.69 -21.77
CA SER A 26 -18.73 -26.53 -20.85
C SER A 26 -18.50 -26.88 -19.37
N TYR A 27 -18.63 -28.14 -18.97
CA TYR A 27 -18.62 -28.55 -17.55
C TYR A 27 -17.49 -29.51 -17.19
N GLN A 28 -16.54 -29.76 -18.10
CA GLN A 28 -15.39 -30.63 -17.79
C GLN A 28 -14.57 -30.06 -16.64
N GLY A 29 -14.61 -30.77 -15.51
CA GLY A 29 -13.85 -30.46 -14.30
C GLY A 29 -14.67 -29.78 -13.19
N ILE A 30 -15.84 -29.20 -13.48
CA ILE A 30 -16.65 -28.48 -12.49
C ILE A 30 -17.28 -29.49 -11.53
N PRO A 31 -17.16 -29.31 -10.20
CA PRO A 31 -17.78 -30.20 -9.22
C PRO A 31 -19.30 -30.30 -9.40
N ASN A 32 -19.84 -31.51 -9.25
CA ASN A 32 -21.27 -31.77 -9.42
C ASN A 32 -22.18 -30.87 -8.56
N CYS A 33 -21.73 -30.53 -7.34
CA CYS A 33 -22.47 -29.63 -6.46
C CYS A 33 -22.68 -28.24 -7.10
N ALA A 34 -21.66 -27.71 -7.78
CA ALA A 34 -21.72 -26.40 -8.42
C ALA A 34 -22.53 -26.44 -9.71
N VAL A 35 -22.43 -27.53 -10.48
CA VAL A 35 -23.27 -27.76 -11.66
C VAL A 35 -24.76 -27.75 -11.28
N ASN A 36 -25.13 -28.44 -10.19
CA ASN A 36 -26.50 -28.45 -9.70
C ASN A 36 -26.99 -27.04 -9.34
N CYS A 37 -26.15 -26.23 -8.68
CA CYS A 37 -26.48 -24.84 -8.38
C CYS A 37 -26.67 -23.97 -9.62
N ILE A 38 -25.83 -24.13 -10.65
CA ILE A 38 -25.99 -23.41 -11.92
C ILE A 38 -27.35 -23.73 -12.54
N PHE A 39 -27.74 -24.99 -12.59
CA PHE A 39 -29.04 -25.39 -13.16
C PHE A 39 -30.24 -24.99 -12.30
N GLN A 40 -30.08 -24.97 -10.97
CA GLN A 40 -31.14 -24.55 -10.06
C GLN A 40 -31.48 -23.07 -10.23
N GLU A 41 -30.45 -22.23 -10.38
CA GLU A 41 -30.59 -20.77 -10.40
C GLU A 41 -30.68 -20.18 -11.81
N ILE A 42 -30.57 -21.01 -12.87
CA ILE A 42 -30.56 -20.56 -14.27
C ILE A 42 -31.81 -19.76 -14.66
N GLY A 43 -32.94 -20.01 -13.98
CA GLY A 43 -34.20 -19.29 -14.20
C GLY A 43 -34.14 -17.81 -13.82
N HIS A 44 -33.12 -17.37 -13.08
CA HIS A 44 -32.89 -15.97 -12.76
C HIS A 44 -32.15 -15.20 -13.87
N SER A 45 -31.60 -15.89 -14.87
CA SER A 45 -30.91 -15.28 -16.00
C SER A 45 -31.86 -14.96 -17.16
N ASN A 46 -31.61 -13.85 -17.83
CA ASN A 46 -32.27 -13.52 -19.10
C ASN A 46 -31.50 -14.07 -20.33
N CYS A 47 -30.38 -14.76 -20.10
CA CYS A 47 -29.56 -15.33 -21.16
C CYS A 47 -30.12 -16.66 -21.67
N ALA A 48 -30.01 -16.89 -22.98
CA ALA A 48 -30.25 -18.22 -23.53
C ALA A 48 -29.19 -19.20 -23.01
N ILE A 49 -29.59 -20.42 -22.63
CA ILE A 49 -28.71 -21.48 -22.10
C ILE A 49 -27.60 -21.85 -23.10
N THR A 50 -27.82 -21.63 -24.39
CA THR A 50 -26.81 -21.86 -25.44
C THR A 50 -25.82 -20.71 -25.59
N ASN A 51 -26.10 -19.53 -25.02
CA ASN A 51 -25.27 -18.34 -25.14
C ASN A 51 -24.32 -18.22 -23.94
N GLN A 52 -23.18 -18.92 -24.03
CA GLN A 52 -22.14 -18.93 -23.01
C GLN A 52 -21.61 -17.54 -22.67
N THR A 53 -21.38 -16.68 -23.68
CA THR A 53 -20.88 -15.32 -23.46
C THR A 53 -21.85 -14.49 -22.62
N CYS A 54 -23.15 -14.57 -22.89
CA CYS A 54 -24.15 -13.88 -22.09
C CYS A 54 -24.13 -14.37 -20.63
N MET A 55 -24.12 -15.68 -20.41
CA MET A 55 -24.09 -16.26 -19.06
C MET A 55 -22.82 -15.87 -18.27
N CYS A 56 -21.68 -15.73 -18.95
CA CYS A 56 -20.42 -15.30 -18.34
C CYS A 56 -20.44 -13.85 -17.83
N TYR A 57 -21.34 -13.01 -18.34
CA TYR A 57 -21.46 -11.60 -17.97
C TYR A 57 -22.75 -11.28 -17.20
N ASP A 58 -23.50 -12.31 -16.77
CA ASP A 58 -24.71 -12.15 -15.99
C ASP A 58 -24.38 -12.11 -14.48
N ASP A 59 -24.20 -10.90 -13.95
CA ASP A 59 -23.91 -10.68 -12.53
C ASP A 59 -25.04 -11.13 -11.59
N VAL A 60 -26.29 -11.13 -12.08
CA VAL A 60 -27.46 -11.56 -11.29
C VAL A 60 -27.40 -13.07 -11.10
N LEU A 61 -27.24 -13.82 -12.19
CA LEU A 61 -27.07 -15.27 -12.15
C LEU A 61 -25.86 -15.64 -11.29
N ALA A 62 -24.73 -14.95 -11.46
CA ALA A 62 -23.52 -15.20 -10.68
C ALA A 62 -23.76 -15.05 -9.16
N GLY A 63 -24.54 -14.07 -8.73
CA GLY A 63 -24.88 -13.86 -7.31
C GLY A 63 -25.74 -15.00 -6.71
N TYR A 64 -26.77 -15.45 -7.44
CA TYR A 64 -27.62 -16.55 -6.99
C TYR A 64 -26.86 -17.89 -6.97
N VAL A 65 -26.10 -18.18 -8.04
CA VAL A 65 -25.26 -19.38 -8.11
C VAL A 65 -24.23 -19.39 -6.99
N GLN A 66 -23.58 -18.25 -6.71
CA GLN A 66 -22.64 -18.14 -5.61
C GLN A 66 -23.30 -18.47 -4.26
N THR A 67 -24.50 -17.94 -4.01
CA THR A 67 -25.24 -18.21 -2.77
C THR A 67 -25.56 -19.71 -2.61
N CYS A 68 -26.00 -20.36 -3.69
CA CYS A 68 -26.25 -21.81 -3.69
C CYS A 68 -24.97 -22.62 -3.47
N VAL A 69 -23.88 -22.25 -4.14
CA VAL A 69 -22.57 -22.93 -4.05
C VAL A 69 -22.00 -22.79 -2.63
N GLU A 70 -22.13 -21.63 -1.99
CA GLU A 70 -21.71 -21.40 -0.60
C GLU A 70 -22.46 -22.24 0.43
N ALA A 71 -23.71 -22.61 0.11
CA ALA A 71 -24.55 -23.45 0.95
C ALA A 71 -24.36 -24.95 0.70
N SER A 72 -24.02 -25.35 -0.54
CA SER A 72 -24.12 -26.75 -0.99
C SER A 72 -22.79 -27.42 -1.30
N CYS A 73 -21.71 -26.65 -1.51
CA CYS A 73 -20.38 -27.16 -1.86
C CYS A 73 -19.36 -26.97 -0.72
N THR A 74 -18.33 -27.82 -0.69
CA THR A 74 -17.15 -27.57 0.14
C THR A 74 -16.34 -26.39 -0.40
N VAL A 75 -15.57 -25.71 0.46
CA VAL A 75 -14.75 -24.54 0.03
C VAL A 75 -13.79 -24.89 -1.10
N LYS A 76 -13.20 -26.09 -1.07
CA LYS A 76 -12.30 -26.58 -2.13
C LYS A 76 -13.04 -26.71 -3.46
N GLU A 77 -14.24 -27.28 -3.45
CA GLU A 77 -15.09 -27.38 -4.65
C GLU A 77 -15.51 -26.01 -5.16
N MET A 78 -15.83 -25.05 -4.28
CA MET A 78 -16.15 -23.69 -4.68
C MET A 78 -15.00 -23.02 -5.45
N LEU A 79 -13.76 -23.18 -4.95
CA LEU A 79 -12.57 -22.63 -5.60
C LEU A 79 -12.33 -23.28 -6.97
N VAL A 80 -12.44 -24.61 -7.06
CA VAL A 80 -12.31 -25.34 -8.33
C VAL A 80 -13.39 -24.91 -9.33
N ALA A 81 -14.65 -24.83 -8.88
CA ALA A 81 -15.78 -24.39 -9.69
C ALA A 81 -15.55 -22.97 -10.22
N ARG A 82 -15.09 -22.05 -9.37
CA ARG A 82 -14.79 -20.67 -9.78
C ARG A 82 -13.65 -20.60 -10.79
N ASN A 83 -12.57 -21.33 -10.56
CA ASN A 83 -11.42 -21.36 -11.47
C ASN A 83 -11.81 -21.83 -12.87
N GLN A 84 -12.53 -22.93 -12.95
CA GLN A 84 -12.95 -23.52 -14.22
C GLN A 84 -14.06 -22.72 -14.89
N SER A 85 -14.98 -22.13 -14.14
CA SER A 85 -16.01 -21.25 -14.70
C SER A 85 -15.38 -20.02 -15.35
N LEU A 86 -14.38 -19.40 -14.70
CA LEU A 86 -13.65 -18.27 -15.27
C LEU A 86 -12.80 -18.67 -16.48
N ALA A 87 -12.17 -19.85 -16.44
CA ALA A 87 -11.45 -20.41 -17.57
C ALA A 87 -12.38 -20.68 -18.78
N ALA A 88 -13.59 -21.20 -18.53
CA ALA A 88 -14.62 -21.39 -19.54
C ALA A 88 -15.09 -20.05 -20.13
N CYS A 89 -15.13 -18.99 -19.34
CA CYS A 89 -15.44 -17.63 -19.80
C CYS A 89 -14.26 -16.91 -20.46
N GLY A 90 -13.09 -17.56 -20.61
CA GLY A 90 -11.90 -16.97 -21.22
C GLY A 90 -11.26 -15.84 -20.39
N VAL A 91 -11.58 -15.75 -19.09
CA VAL A 91 -11.01 -14.73 -18.20
C VAL A 91 -9.61 -15.21 -17.78
N PRO A 92 -8.53 -14.49 -18.17
CA PRO A 92 -7.18 -14.88 -17.75
C PRO A 92 -7.01 -14.65 -16.25
N PRO A 93 -6.25 -15.52 -15.56
CA PRO A 93 -5.96 -15.33 -14.14
C PRO A 93 -5.13 -14.05 -13.94
N ALA A 94 -5.46 -13.28 -12.90
CA ALA A 94 -4.69 -12.10 -12.56
C ALA A 94 -3.28 -12.51 -12.06
N GLN A 95 -2.24 -12.00 -12.70
CA GLN A 95 -0.85 -12.27 -12.34
C GLN A 95 -0.04 -10.96 -12.27
N HIS A 96 0.41 -10.60 -11.06
CA HIS A 96 1.08 -9.31 -10.79
C HIS A 96 2.57 -9.47 -10.38
N ASP A 97 3.21 -10.59 -10.73
CA ASP A 97 4.42 -11.07 -10.05
C ASP A 97 5.71 -10.25 -10.32
N ASN A 98 5.98 -9.85 -11.57
CA ASN A 98 7.33 -9.39 -11.96
C ASN A 98 7.61 -7.90 -11.71
N VAL A 99 6.60 -7.04 -11.82
CA VAL A 99 6.79 -5.57 -11.67
C VAL A 99 7.04 -5.20 -10.20
N MET A 100 6.56 -6.01 -9.27
CA MET A 100 6.54 -5.72 -7.84
C MET A 100 7.89 -5.94 -7.15
N GLN A 101 8.61 -7.00 -7.52
CA GLN A 101 9.87 -7.36 -6.87
C GLN A 101 10.92 -6.25 -6.99
N TRP A 102 11.10 -5.72 -8.20
CA TRP A 102 12.04 -4.63 -8.46
C TRP A 102 11.60 -3.32 -7.80
N PHE A 103 10.31 -3.03 -7.82
CA PHE A 103 9.78 -1.81 -7.20
C PHE A 103 9.97 -1.81 -5.68
N ARG A 104 9.69 -2.92 -5.00
CA ARG A 104 9.93 -3.09 -3.55
C ARG A 104 11.41 -2.93 -3.19
N ALA A 105 12.29 -3.56 -3.95
CA ALA A 105 13.74 -3.45 -3.73
C ALA A 105 14.24 -2.01 -3.91
N LEU A 106 13.77 -1.31 -4.95
CA LEU A 106 14.11 0.09 -5.21
C LEU A 106 13.61 1.00 -4.08
N LEU A 107 12.38 0.80 -3.63
CA LEU A 107 11.76 1.55 -2.55
C LEU A 107 12.50 1.34 -1.22
N PHE A 108 12.99 0.14 -0.94
CA PHE A 108 13.81 -0.18 0.23
C PHE A 108 15.20 0.48 0.18
N GLY A 109 15.75 0.73 -1.01
CA GLY A 109 17.03 1.40 -1.18
C GLY A 109 17.07 2.81 -0.57
N LEU A 110 15.97 3.56 -0.65
CA LEU A 110 15.87 4.92 -0.11
C LEU A 110 16.07 4.98 1.42
N PRO A 111 15.26 4.32 2.27
CA PRO A 111 15.47 4.35 3.72
C PRO A 111 16.81 3.73 4.12
N THR A 112 17.29 2.72 3.39
CA THR A 112 18.63 2.12 3.61
C THR A 112 19.73 3.16 3.51
N PHE A 113 19.74 3.96 2.44
CA PHE A 113 20.71 5.02 2.23
C PHE A 113 20.71 6.03 3.39
N PHE A 114 19.53 6.47 3.85
CA PHE A 114 19.41 7.43 4.95
C PHE A 114 19.84 6.85 6.30
N ILE A 115 19.55 5.57 6.55
CA ILE A 115 20.01 4.86 7.75
C ILE A 115 21.53 4.73 7.74
N ILE A 116 22.14 4.36 6.61
CA ILE A 116 23.60 4.28 6.49
C ILE A 116 24.22 5.65 6.83
N ILE A 117 23.74 6.74 6.24
CA ILE A 117 24.23 8.08 6.56
C ILE A 117 24.09 8.35 8.06
N ARG A 118 22.90 8.09 8.63
CA ARG A 118 22.64 8.34 10.05
C ARG A 118 23.61 7.58 10.95
N VAL A 119 23.84 6.30 10.66
CA VAL A 119 24.72 5.41 11.42
C VAL A 119 26.19 5.82 11.26
N SER A 120 26.65 6.08 10.03
CA SER A 120 28.01 6.56 9.75
C SER A 120 28.32 7.84 10.54
N ASN A 121 27.37 8.78 10.63
CA ASN A 121 27.57 10.01 11.40
C ASN A 121 27.79 9.76 12.89
N LYS A 122 27.14 8.74 13.46
CA LYS A 122 27.32 8.36 14.87
C LYS A 122 28.65 7.66 15.08
N TYR A 123 29.05 6.77 14.17
CA TYR A 123 30.37 6.13 14.21
C TYR A 123 31.51 7.14 14.07
N MET A 124 31.34 8.15 13.21
CA MET A 124 32.29 9.26 13.04
C MET A 124 32.26 10.26 14.22
N LYS A 125 31.49 10.00 15.28
CA LYS A 125 31.35 10.84 16.48
C LYS A 125 30.91 12.28 16.18
N LEU A 126 30.20 12.50 15.06
CA LEU A 126 29.64 13.82 14.71
C LEU A 126 28.39 14.15 15.54
N SER A 127 27.76 13.16 16.16
CA SER A 127 26.58 13.29 17.01
C SER A 127 26.55 12.19 18.07
N THR A 128 25.96 12.48 19.23
CA THR A 128 25.76 11.50 20.31
C THR A 128 24.61 10.54 20.00
N TRP A 129 24.75 9.29 20.42
CA TRP A 129 23.69 8.29 20.41
C TRP A 129 22.56 8.68 21.35
N SER A 130 21.32 8.48 20.93
CA SER A 130 20.13 8.75 21.73
C SER A 130 19.02 7.74 21.44
N TRP A 131 17.94 7.78 22.20
CA TRP A 131 16.81 6.85 22.10
C TRP A 131 16.13 6.88 20.74
N ASP A 132 16.14 8.04 20.05
CA ASP A 132 15.64 8.16 18.68
C ASP A 132 16.47 7.35 17.68
N ASP A 133 17.79 7.23 17.90
CA ASP A 133 18.68 6.39 17.09
C ASP A 133 18.45 4.89 17.32
N MET A 134 18.26 4.47 18.57
CA MET A 134 18.03 3.05 18.89
C MET A 134 16.70 2.55 18.31
N THR A 135 15.64 3.33 18.51
CA THR A 135 14.29 2.95 18.05
C THR A 135 14.19 2.92 16.52
N ILE A 136 14.85 3.83 15.79
CA ILE A 136 14.83 3.78 14.33
C ILE A 136 15.64 2.61 13.77
N LEU A 137 16.71 2.19 14.44
CA LEU A 137 17.46 1.00 14.05
C LEU A 137 16.64 -0.28 14.24
N VAL A 138 15.88 -0.37 15.33
CA VAL A 138 14.92 -1.46 15.53
C VAL A 138 13.84 -1.44 14.45
N ALA A 139 13.25 -0.27 14.17
CA ALA A 139 12.27 -0.12 13.09
C ALA A 139 12.83 -0.58 11.73
N TYR A 140 14.07 -0.20 11.42
CA TYR A 140 14.73 -0.57 10.18
C TYR A 140 15.05 -2.08 10.12
N ALA A 141 15.45 -2.70 11.23
CA ALA A 141 15.64 -4.15 11.30
C ALA A 141 14.32 -4.90 11.02
N VAL A 142 13.21 -4.41 11.58
CA VAL A 142 11.87 -4.95 11.29
C VAL A 142 11.50 -4.71 9.83
N LEU A 143 11.76 -3.52 9.28
CA LEU A 143 11.54 -3.22 7.86
C LEU A 143 12.39 -4.12 6.94
N ALA A 144 13.61 -4.46 7.31
CA ALA A 144 14.44 -5.39 6.55
C ALA A 144 13.83 -6.80 6.50
N ALA A 145 13.16 -7.23 7.58
CA ALA A 145 12.43 -8.50 7.62
C ALA A 145 11.20 -8.53 6.68
N PHE A 146 10.68 -7.37 6.24
CA PHE A 146 9.59 -7.32 5.25
C PHE A 146 9.99 -7.89 3.90
N LEU A 147 11.25 -7.71 3.47
CA LEU A 147 11.69 -8.15 2.15
C LEU A 147 11.57 -9.67 1.97
N PRO A 148 12.19 -10.51 2.81
CA PRO A 148 12.05 -11.96 2.68
C PRO A 148 10.61 -12.42 2.92
N ALA A 149 9.88 -11.79 3.86
CA ALA A 149 8.47 -12.12 4.10
C ALA A 149 7.59 -11.85 2.86
N SER A 150 7.83 -10.73 2.17
CA SER A 150 7.13 -10.35 0.94
C SER A 150 7.41 -11.34 -0.19
N TYR A 151 8.67 -11.76 -0.34
CA TYR A 151 9.07 -12.76 -1.32
C TYR A 151 8.41 -14.13 -1.05
N LEU A 152 8.37 -14.56 0.21
CA LEU A 152 7.66 -15.78 0.59
C LEU A 152 6.16 -15.68 0.31
N ALA A 153 5.54 -14.52 0.57
CA ALA A 153 4.13 -14.30 0.33
C ALA A 153 3.77 -14.34 -1.17
N GLU A 154 4.63 -13.78 -2.03
CA GLU A 154 4.49 -13.89 -3.49
C GLU A 154 4.57 -15.36 -3.94
N ARG A 155 5.51 -16.15 -3.39
CA ARG A 155 5.60 -17.59 -3.68
C ARG A 155 4.36 -18.36 -3.23
N ALA A 156 3.79 -17.98 -2.09
CA ALA A 156 2.56 -18.56 -1.56
C ALA A 156 1.29 -18.12 -2.33
N GLY A 157 1.37 -17.15 -3.25
CA GLY A 157 0.22 -16.77 -4.08
C GLY A 157 -0.29 -15.35 -3.90
N SER A 158 0.41 -14.48 -3.17
CA SER A 158 0.02 -13.06 -3.10
C SER A 158 0.05 -12.41 -4.49
N GLY A 159 -1.03 -11.71 -4.84
CA GLY A 159 -1.21 -11.08 -6.16
C GLY A 159 -1.73 -12.03 -7.25
N ARG A 160 -2.01 -13.29 -6.90
CA ARG A 160 -2.68 -14.28 -7.75
C ARG A 160 -4.08 -14.57 -7.21
N ASP A 161 -4.99 -14.89 -8.10
CA ASP A 161 -6.37 -15.19 -7.75
C ASP A 161 -6.48 -16.43 -6.85
N ILE A 162 -7.28 -16.36 -5.78
CA ILE A 162 -7.32 -17.42 -4.75
C ILE A 162 -7.72 -18.78 -5.30
N TRP A 163 -8.59 -18.81 -6.32
CA TRP A 163 -9.06 -20.02 -6.98
C TRP A 163 -8.00 -20.69 -7.88
N THR A 164 -6.88 -20.03 -8.14
CA THR A 164 -5.75 -20.60 -8.90
C THR A 164 -4.69 -21.25 -8.00
N LEU A 165 -4.84 -21.11 -6.68
CA LEU A 165 -3.84 -21.56 -5.70
C LEU A 165 -4.16 -22.94 -5.15
N THR A 166 -3.12 -23.68 -4.77
CA THR A 166 -3.30 -24.94 -4.04
C THR A 166 -3.76 -24.69 -2.59
N PRO A 167 -4.43 -25.65 -1.93
CA PRO A 167 -4.81 -25.52 -0.52
C PRO A 167 -3.64 -25.18 0.42
N GLU A 168 -2.46 -25.73 0.15
CA GLU A 168 -1.24 -25.48 0.92
C GLU A 168 -0.77 -24.03 0.73
N GLN A 169 -0.78 -23.53 -0.51
CA GLN A 169 -0.44 -22.15 -0.83
C GLN A 169 -1.36 -21.15 -0.11
N ILE A 170 -2.66 -21.41 -0.06
CA ILE A 170 -3.63 -20.56 0.66
C ILE A 170 -3.29 -20.51 2.15
N THR A 171 -2.99 -21.68 2.74
CA THR A 171 -2.63 -21.81 4.16
C THR A 171 -1.34 -21.05 4.48
N ASP A 172 -0.31 -21.24 3.65
CA ASP A 172 0.98 -20.53 3.78
C ASP A 172 0.81 -19.02 3.61
N PHE A 173 -0.01 -18.58 2.66
CA PHE A 173 -0.32 -17.17 2.44
C PHE A 173 -0.98 -16.55 3.67
N LEU A 174 -2.00 -17.21 4.26
CA LEU A 174 -2.69 -16.71 5.45
C LEU A 174 -1.74 -16.63 6.66
N LEU A 175 -0.85 -17.61 6.83
CA LEU A 175 0.18 -17.58 7.87
C LEU A 175 1.16 -16.40 7.66
N LEU A 176 1.62 -16.18 6.43
CA LEU A 176 2.49 -15.06 6.11
C LEU A 176 1.77 -13.71 6.26
N PHE A 177 0.47 -13.66 5.97
CA PHE A 177 -0.34 -12.45 6.12
C PHE A 177 -0.42 -11.98 7.58
N ILE A 178 -0.62 -12.89 8.54
CA ILE A 178 -0.62 -12.52 9.97
C ILE A 178 0.77 -12.08 10.45
N ILE A 179 1.84 -12.75 9.99
CA ILE A 179 3.22 -12.35 10.28
C ILE A 179 3.49 -10.95 9.74
N PHE A 180 3.09 -10.68 8.51
CA PHE A 180 3.24 -9.37 7.87
C PHE A 180 2.49 -8.27 8.64
N GLY A 181 1.26 -8.56 9.09
CA GLY A 181 0.49 -7.67 9.95
C GLY A 181 1.24 -7.31 11.24
N MET A 182 1.80 -8.28 11.95
CA MET A 182 2.56 -8.05 13.19
C MET A 182 3.85 -7.25 12.95
N LEU A 183 4.60 -7.59 11.91
CA LEU A 183 5.80 -6.84 11.53
C LEU A 183 5.44 -5.38 11.18
N TYR A 184 4.28 -5.16 10.55
CA TYR A 184 3.81 -3.83 10.14
C TYR A 184 3.47 -2.96 11.34
N MET A 185 2.64 -3.48 12.26
CA MET A 185 2.30 -2.76 13.50
C MET A 185 3.55 -2.42 14.29
N THR A 186 4.50 -3.36 14.36
CA THR A 186 5.75 -3.19 15.10
C THR A 186 6.64 -2.13 14.46
N CYS A 187 6.88 -2.20 13.15
CA CYS A 187 7.71 -1.25 12.45
C CYS A 187 7.18 0.19 12.61
N LEU A 188 5.87 0.40 12.42
CA LEU A 188 5.24 1.70 12.62
C LEU A 188 5.39 2.24 14.04
N ALA A 189 5.14 1.40 15.05
CA ALA A 189 5.24 1.81 16.43
C ALA A 189 6.66 2.33 16.77
N PHE A 190 7.70 1.67 16.25
CA PHE A 190 9.09 2.09 16.44
C PHE A 190 9.46 3.33 15.61
N ILE A 191 8.95 3.49 14.39
CA ILE A 191 9.11 4.72 13.59
C ILE A 191 8.54 5.92 14.36
N LYS A 192 7.31 5.81 14.85
CA LYS A 192 6.64 6.85 15.64
C LYS A 192 7.39 7.15 16.94
N SER A 193 7.87 6.10 17.60
CA SER A 193 8.68 6.25 18.82
C SER A 193 9.97 7.03 18.55
N SER A 194 10.65 6.77 17.44
CA SER A 194 11.85 7.53 17.05
C SER A 194 11.55 9.01 16.84
N ILE A 195 10.46 9.33 16.14
CA ILE A 195 10.04 10.72 15.90
C ILE A 195 9.68 11.42 17.23
N LEU A 196 8.97 10.74 18.14
CA LEU A 196 8.63 11.31 19.45
C LEU A 196 9.86 11.53 20.33
N PHE A 197 10.82 10.60 20.35
CA PHE A 197 12.09 10.80 21.05
C PHE A 197 12.92 11.93 20.46
N LEU A 198 12.89 12.10 19.14
CA LEU A 198 13.49 13.25 18.50
C LEU A 198 12.82 14.56 18.93
N TYR A 199 11.49 14.61 19.03
CA TYR A 199 10.78 15.79 19.52
C TYR A 199 11.16 16.11 20.97
N LEU A 200 11.28 15.09 21.84
CA LEU A 200 11.74 15.24 23.22
C LEU A 200 13.17 15.82 23.31
N ARG A 201 14.01 15.56 22.30
CA ARG A 201 15.37 16.09 22.18
C ARG A 201 15.41 17.52 21.66
N ILE A 202 14.52 17.87 20.74
CA ILE A 202 14.50 19.20 20.09
C ILE A 202 13.88 20.26 20.98
N PHE A 203 12.78 19.93 21.67
CA PHE A 203 11.97 20.91 22.40
C PHE A 203 12.25 20.82 23.91
N PRO A 204 12.81 21.88 24.53
CA PRO A 204 13.14 21.89 25.94
C PRO A 204 11.96 22.22 26.88
N ASP A 205 10.80 22.63 26.36
CA ASP A 205 9.65 23.04 27.18
C ASP A 205 9.07 21.87 27.99
N GLU A 206 9.02 22.00 29.31
CA GLU A 206 8.62 20.92 30.23
C GLU A 206 7.16 20.50 30.06
N LYS A 207 6.25 21.44 29.77
CA LYS A 207 4.83 21.11 29.53
C LYS A 207 4.69 20.29 28.24
N PHE A 208 5.36 20.72 27.18
CA PHE A 208 5.39 19.99 25.92
C PHE A 208 6.07 18.62 26.04
N ARG A 209 7.15 18.49 26.82
CA ARG A 209 7.81 17.21 27.09
C ARG A 209 6.89 16.22 27.81
N LYS A 210 6.08 16.67 28.78
CA LYS A 210 5.05 15.81 29.41
C LYS A 210 4.05 15.30 28.38
N LEU A 211 3.57 16.17 27.48
CA LEU A 211 2.65 15.80 26.41
C LEU A 211 3.26 14.75 25.46
N LEU A 212 4.55 14.90 25.12
CA LEU A 212 5.28 13.94 24.29
C LEU A 212 5.43 12.58 24.98
N TRP A 213 5.75 12.54 26.28
CA TRP A 213 5.80 11.30 27.04
C TRP A 213 4.43 10.61 27.12
N CYS A 214 3.35 11.36 27.32
CA CYS A 214 1.99 10.82 27.26
C CYS A 214 1.68 10.23 25.87
N THR A 215 2.07 10.93 24.80
CA THR A 215 1.87 10.45 23.42
C THR A 215 2.70 9.18 23.15
N GLN A 216 3.93 9.12 23.66
CA GLN A 216 4.79 7.94 23.55
C GLN A 216 4.22 6.74 24.30
N LEU A 217 3.70 6.96 25.51
CA LEU A 217 3.01 5.91 26.27
C LEU A 217 1.78 5.42 25.52
N PHE A 218 0.97 6.32 24.97
CA PHE A 218 -0.19 5.96 24.17
C PHE A 218 0.19 5.12 22.94
N ASN A 219 1.22 5.53 22.19
CA ASN A 219 1.74 4.77 21.04
C ASN A 219 2.20 3.35 21.44
N LEU A 220 2.89 3.22 22.57
CA LEU A 220 3.35 1.93 23.08
C LEU A 220 2.16 1.03 23.49
N LEU A 221 1.19 1.57 24.21
CA LEU A 221 0.00 0.85 24.64
C LEU A 221 -0.86 0.41 23.44
N LEU A 222 -0.98 1.27 22.43
CA LEU A 222 -1.65 0.96 21.16
C LEU A 222 -0.98 -0.26 20.52
N TRP A 223 0.34 -0.22 20.33
CA TRP A 223 1.10 -1.33 19.75
C TRP A 223 0.93 -2.63 20.53
N ILE A 224 1.12 -2.62 21.84
CA ILE A 224 0.97 -3.82 22.69
C ILE A 224 -0.46 -4.38 22.57
N SER A 225 -1.48 -3.52 22.59
CA SER A 225 -2.88 -3.93 22.49
C SER A 225 -3.20 -4.61 21.16
N PHE A 226 -2.71 -4.08 20.04
CA PHE A 226 -2.95 -4.67 18.73
C PHE A 226 -2.13 -5.94 18.48
N ILE A 227 -0.92 -6.04 19.02
CA ILE A 227 -0.16 -7.30 18.98
C ILE A 227 -0.85 -8.38 19.81
N ALA A 228 -1.26 -8.07 21.04
CA ALA A 228 -2.00 -9.00 21.89
C ALA A 228 -3.35 -9.40 21.24
N GLY A 229 -4.06 -8.44 20.66
CA GLY A 229 -5.29 -8.68 19.91
C GLY A 229 -5.09 -9.58 18.68
N THR A 230 -3.94 -9.49 18.02
CA THR A 230 -3.59 -10.38 16.90
C THR A 230 -3.41 -11.82 17.39
N PHE A 231 -2.70 -12.05 18.50
CA PHE A 231 -2.58 -13.39 19.09
C PHE A 231 -3.91 -13.94 19.61
N ALA A 232 -4.78 -13.06 20.13
CA ALA A 232 -6.11 -13.44 20.59
C ALA A 232 -7.15 -13.56 19.46
N SER A 233 -6.74 -13.37 18.20
CA SER A 233 -7.70 -13.10 17.14
C SER A 233 -8.57 -14.24 16.69
N CYS A 234 -8.07 -15.46 16.84
CA CYS A 234 -8.82 -16.66 16.61
C CYS A 234 -8.59 -17.62 17.77
N GLN A 235 -9.61 -18.40 18.09
CA GLN A 235 -9.56 -19.45 19.09
C GLN A 235 -9.95 -20.78 18.41
N PRO A 236 -9.02 -21.74 18.27
CA PRO A 236 -7.57 -21.65 18.55
C PRO A 236 -6.82 -20.71 17.57
N PHE A 237 -5.62 -20.23 17.94
CA PHE A 237 -4.88 -19.25 17.11
C PHE A 237 -4.57 -19.76 15.69
N ASN A 238 -4.28 -21.06 15.56
CA ASN A 238 -4.04 -21.72 14.27
C ASN A 238 -5.26 -21.79 13.36
N PHE A 239 -6.46 -21.48 13.87
CA PHE A 239 -7.65 -21.34 13.06
C PHE A 239 -7.54 -20.18 12.06
N PHE A 240 -6.71 -19.17 12.31
CA PHE A 240 -6.52 -18.06 11.38
C PHE A 240 -6.06 -18.52 9.99
N TRP A 241 -5.11 -19.46 9.91
CA TRP A 241 -4.57 -19.95 8.65
C TRP A 241 -5.09 -21.33 8.23
N ASN A 242 -5.67 -22.12 9.14
CA ASN A 242 -6.26 -23.42 8.79
C ASN A 242 -7.80 -23.40 8.66
N GLY A 243 -8.48 -22.37 9.16
CA GLY A 243 -9.95 -22.32 9.22
C GLY A 243 -10.64 -22.02 7.90
N TRP A 244 -9.90 -21.60 6.86
CA TRP A 244 -10.47 -21.19 5.57
C TRP A 244 -11.21 -22.34 4.86
N ASN A 245 -10.80 -23.58 5.08
CA ASN A 245 -11.40 -24.77 4.46
C ASN A 245 -12.68 -25.24 5.17
N ARG A 246 -13.04 -24.64 6.31
CA ARG A 246 -14.17 -25.04 7.19
C ARG A 246 -14.09 -26.48 7.73
N GLU A 247 -12.91 -27.10 7.73
CA GLU A 247 -12.69 -28.45 8.28
C GLU A 247 -12.30 -28.44 9.76
N MET A 248 -11.83 -27.30 10.25
CA MET A 248 -11.48 -27.07 11.66
C MET A 248 -12.61 -26.26 12.33
N GLU A 249 -12.95 -26.60 13.57
CA GLU A 249 -13.81 -25.75 14.39
C GLU A 249 -13.00 -24.64 15.05
N GLY A 250 -13.51 -23.42 14.96
CA GLY A 250 -12.89 -22.27 15.58
C GLY A 250 -13.67 -21.00 15.27
N LYS A 251 -13.35 -19.93 15.99
CA LYS A 251 -13.96 -18.63 15.77
C LYS A 251 -12.90 -17.55 15.84
N CYS A 252 -12.98 -16.63 14.89
CA CYS A 252 -12.27 -15.36 14.96
C CYS A 252 -13.26 -14.24 15.29
N PHE A 253 -12.77 -13.19 15.94
CA PHE A 253 -13.54 -11.96 16.00
C PHE A 253 -13.44 -11.22 14.66
N ASN A 254 -14.14 -10.09 14.49
CA ASN A 254 -14.19 -9.39 13.21
C ASN A 254 -12.81 -8.78 12.86
N LEU A 255 -12.03 -9.51 12.05
CA LEU A 255 -10.68 -9.14 11.63
C LEU A 255 -10.66 -7.85 10.79
N ASN A 256 -11.69 -7.62 9.99
CA ASN A 256 -11.82 -6.38 9.23
C ASN A 256 -12.00 -5.18 10.16
N ALA A 257 -12.96 -5.26 11.09
CA ALA A 257 -13.17 -4.20 12.07
C ALA A 257 -11.90 -3.95 12.90
N PHE A 258 -11.18 -5.00 13.27
CA PHE A 258 -9.90 -4.89 13.96
C PHE A 258 -8.84 -4.13 13.15
N ALA A 259 -8.64 -4.50 11.89
CA ALA A 259 -7.69 -3.86 10.99
C ALA A 259 -8.07 -2.39 10.72
N MET A 260 -9.37 -2.11 10.56
CA MET A 260 -9.91 -0.76 10.40
C MET A 260 -9.69 0.11 11.64
N CYS A 261 -9.97 -0.42 12.84
CA CYS A 261 -9.68 0.27 14.11
C CYS A 261 -8.19 0.61 14.22
N HIS A 262 -7.30 -0.34 13.90
CA HIS A 262 -5.87 -0.05 13.86
C HIS A 262 -5.55 1.07 12.86
N GLY A 263 -6.04 0.97 11.63
CA GLY A 263 -5.80 1.95 10.58
C GLY A 263 -6.21 3.36 10.96
N VAL A 264 -7.43 3.53 11.49
CA VAL A 264 -7.97 4.82 11.91
C VAL A 264 -7.18 5.41 13.07
N LEU A 265 -6.89 4.62 14.12
CA LEU A 265 -6.10 5.09 15.27
C LEU A 265 -4.67 5.46 14.84
N ASN A 266 -4.09 4.71 13.90
CA ASN A 266 -2.76 4.99 13.38
C ASN A 266 -2.71 6.32 12.62
N VAL A 267 -3.68 6.58 11.74
CA VAL A 267 -3.80 7.86 11.02
C VAL A 267 -4.09 9.01 11.98
N ALA A 268 -4.98 8.82 12.96
CA ALA A 268 -5.26 9.83 13.97
C ALA A 268 -3.98 10.21 14.75
N LEU A 269 -3.16 9.23 15.09
CA LEU A 269 -1.87 9.45 15.74
C LEU A 269 -0.88 10.18 14.83
N ASP A 270 -0.86 9.92 13.52
CA ASP A 270 -0.03 10.65 12.55
C ASP A 270 -0.43 12.14 12.50
N VAL A 271 -1.73 12.42 12.41
CA VAL A 271 -2.28 13.79 12.45
C VAL A 271 -1.91 14.48 13.76
N TRP A 272 -2.06 13.78 14.89
CA TRP A 272 -1.67 14.32 16.18
C TRP A 272 -0.18 14.65 16.25
N MET A 273 0.68 13.74 15.75
CA MET A 273 2.13 13.95 15.70
C MET A 273 2.54 15.09 14.78
N LEU A 274 1.75 15.41 13.75
CA LEU A 274 1.93 16.62 12.94
C LEU A 274 1.57 17.90 13.72
N ILE A 275 0.46 17.90 14.44
CA ILE A 275 -0.02 19.07 15.20
C ILE A 275 0.99 19.48 16.28
N LEU A 276 1.63 18.50 16.94
CA LEU A 276 2.58 18.73 18.03
C LEU A 276 3.68 19.76 17.70
N PRO A 277 4.57 19.55 16.71
CA PRO A 277 5.59 20.53 16.35
C PRO A 277 5.01 21.81 15.74
N ALA A 278 3.88 21.75 15.02
CA ALA A 278 3.25 22.93 14.44
C ALA A 278 2.82 23.95 15.52
N SER A 279 2.24 23.44 16.62
CA SER A 279 1.83 24.28 17.76
C SER A 279 3.01 25.05 18.39
N GLN A 280 4.20 24.43 18.43
CA GLN A 280 5.41 25.05 18.97
C GLN A 280 6.00 26.08 18.00
N VAL A 281 5.91 25.81 16.70
CA VAL A 281 6.50 26.66 15.65
C VAL A 281 5.65 27.91 15.39
N TYR A 282 4.34 27.81 15.51
CA TYR A 282 3.43 28.95 15.35
C TYR A 282 3.74 30.07 16.35
N ASN A 283 4.11 29.70 17.58
CA ASN A 283 4.38 30.65 18.66
C ASN A 283 5.82 31.21 18.67
N LEU A 284 6.73 30.73 17.82
CA LEU A 284 8.15 31.08 17.89
C LEU A 284 8.63 31.93 16.70
N ARG A 285 9.13 33.14 16.99
CA ARG A 285 9.78 34.04 16.01
C ARG A 285 11.16 33.52 15.59
N MET A 286 11.20 32.45 14.78
CA MET A 286 12.45 31.87 14.28
C MET A 286 13.00 32.57 13.03
N GLN A 287 14.34 32.61 12.90
CA GLN A 287 15.03 33.05 11.67
C GLN A 287 14.61 32.20 10.46
N ARG A 288 14.44 32.83 9.28
CA ARG A 288 13.89 32.22 8.06
C ARG A 288 14.53 30.87 7.68
N LYS A 289 15.86 30.71 7.86
CA LYS A 289 16.59 29.45 7.57
C LYS A 289 16.23 28.29 8.51
N ARG A 290 15.91 28.57 9.78
CA ARG A 290 15.45 27.55 10.74
C ARG A 290 13.99 27.18 10.43
N LYS A 291 13.14 28.20 10.21
CA LYS A 291 11.73 28.05 9.83
C LYS A 291 11.55 27.18 8.57
N LEU A 292 12.35 27.39 7.53
CA LEU A 292 12.26 26.64 6.27
C LEU A 292 12.34 25.12 6.48
N GLY A 293 13.37 24.62 7.17
CA GLY A 293 13.46 23.17 7.32
C GLY A 293 12.58 22.60 8.43
N VAL A 294 11.93 23.43 9.26
CA VAL A 294 10.81 22.94 10.07
C VAL A 294 9.57 22.78 9.20
N MET A 295 9.33 23.70 8.26
CA MET A 295 8.29 23.55 7.22
C MET A 295 8.54 22.32 6.34
N LEU A 296 9.78 22.03 5.96
CA LEU A 296 10.09 20.80 5.20
C LEU A 296 9.79 19.53 6.00
N MET A 297 10.11 19.51 7.31
CA MET A 297 9.77 18.37 8.17
C MET A 297 8.25 18.20 8.32
N PHE A 298 7.51 19.31 8.38
CA PHE A 298 6.05 19.31 8.41
C PHE A 298 5.44 18.81 7.09
N GLY A 299 5.91 19.32 5.95
CA GLY A 299 5.43 18.89 4.63
C GLY A 299 5.63 17.40 4.37
N VAL A 300 6.77 16.87 4.82
CA VAL A 300 7.06 15.43 4.72
C VAL A 300 6.15 14.61 5.66
N GLY A 301 5.81 15.12 6.85
CA GLY A 301 4.83 14.48 7.71
C GLY A 301 3.41 14.49 7.12
N VAL A 302 3.01 15.57 6.45
CA VAL A 302 1.70 15.67 5.75
C VAL A 302 1.62 14.64 4.63
N PHE A 303 2.70 14.48 3.86
CA PHE A 303 2.78 13.43 2.84
C PHE A 303 2.62 12.04 3.45
N LEU A 304 3.28 11.77 4.58
CA LEU A 304 3.17 10.49 5.31
C LEU A 304 1.71 10.23 5.74
N THR A 305 1.05 11.21 6.34
CA THR A 305 -0.36 11.10 6.73
C THR A 305 -1.29 10.86 5.54
N ALA A 306 -1.03 11.48 4.39
CA ALA A 306 -1.79 11.25 3.17
C ALA A 306 -1.63 9.80 2.66
N VAL A 307 -0.41 9.27 2.70
CA VAL A 307 -0.13 7.86 2.37
C VAL A 307 -0.87 6.92 3.34
N SER A 308 -0.81 7.19 4.64
CA SER A 308 -1.52 6.41 5.67
C SER A 308 -3.04 6.44 5.47
N ALA A 309 -3.61 7.59 5.08
CA ALA A 309 -5.04 7.74 4.81
C ALA A 309 -5.47 7.01 3.54
N TYR A 310 -4.68 7.08 2.46
CA TYR A 310 -4.96 6.33 1.23
C TYR A 310 -4.98 4.81 1.49
N ARG A 311 -4.11 4.32 2.38
CA ARG A 311 -4.08 2.91 2.77
C ARG A 311 -5.40 2.44 3.39
N ILE A 312 -6.12 3.28 4.13
CA ILE A 312 -7.44 2.92 4.67
C ILE A 312 -8.41 2.60 3.51
N LYS A 313 -8.37 3.38 2.42
CA LYS A 313 -9.17 3.08 1.22
C LYS A 313 -8.79 1.73 0.61
N ALA A 314 -7.49 1.44 0.50
CA ALA A 314 -7.02 0.14 0.00
C ALA A 314 -7.46 -1.02 0.92
N LEU A 315 -7.43 -0.82 2.24
CA LEU A 315 -7.90 -1.80 3.22
C LEU A 315 -9.41 -2.02 3.15
N LEU A 316 -10.19 -0.97 2.93
CA LEU A 316 -11.65 -1.08 2.75
C LEU A 316 -12.01 -1.91 1.51
N LEU A 317 -11.30 -1.71 0.39
CA LEU A 317 -11.49 -2.52 -0.81
C LEU A 317 -11.11 -3.99 -0.57
N PHE A 318 -9.98 -4.21 0.11
CA PHE A 318 -9.53 -5.55 0.49
C PHE A 318 -10.53 -6.26 1.42
N ALA A 319 -11.11 -5.53 2.37
CA ALA A 319 -12.06 -6.07 3.34
C ALA A 319 -13.39 -6.55 2.74
N THR A 320 -13.78 -5.99 1.60
CA THR A 320 -14.99 -6.36 0.87
C THR A 320 -14.72 -7.33 -0.28
N SER A 321 -13.47 -7.73 -0.48
CA SER A 321 -13.08 -8.56 -1.62
C SER A 321 -13.30 -10.05 -1.37
N TYR A 322 -13.86 -10.73 -2.37
CA TYR A 322 -13.91 -12.18 -2.44
C TYR A 322 -12.58 -12.82 -2.89
N ASN A 323 -11.67 -12.02 -3.45
CA ASN A 323 -10.35 -12.45 -3.93
C ASN A 323 -9.24 -11.86 -3.04
N ILE A 324 -9.18 -12.38 -1.82
CA ILE A 324 -8.26 -11.88 -0.78
C ILE A 324 -6.79 -11.94 -1.26
N THR A 325 -6.38 -13.03 -1.92
CA THR A 325 -4.99 -13.19 -2.36
C THR A 325 -4.65 -12.27 -3.52
N GLY A 326 -5.56 -12.05 -4.48
CA GLY A 326 -5.37 -11.10 -5.58
C GLY A 326 -5.28 -9.65 -5.09
N ASP A 327 -6.22 -9.23 -4.25
CA ASP A 327 -6.32 -7.83 -3.79
C ASP A 327 -5.34 -7.51 -2.64
N SER A 328 -4.74 -8.52 -2.02
CA SER A 328 -3.65 -8.34 -1.04
C SER A 328 -2.48 -7.54 -1.60
N PHE A 329 -2.28 -7.59 -2.91
CA PHE A 329 -1.22 -6.91 -3.63
C PHE A 329 -1.19 -5.41 -3.35
N GLN A 330 -2.32 -4.73 -3.59
CA GLN A 330 -2.41 -3.29 -3.44
C GLN A 330 -2.21 -2.89 -1.98
N SER A 331 -2.87 -3.60 -1.05
CA SER A 331 -2.74 -3.35 0.40
C SER A 331 -1.29 -3.51 0.89
N SER A 332 -0.58 -4.55 0.43
CA SER A 332 0.81 -4.82 0.78
C SER A 332 1.77 -3.76 0.24
N LEU A 333 1.57 -3.31 -1.01
CA LEU A 333 2.37 -2.25 -1.61
C LEU A 333 2.28 -0.94 -0.83
N TRP A 334 1.07 -0.49 -0.51
CA TRP A 334 0.85 0.75 0.24
C TRP A 334 1.41 0.68 1.65
N SER A 335 1.32 -0.49 2.29
CA SER A 335 1.96 -0.72 3.60
C SER A 335 3.48 -0.60 3.50
N HIS A 336 4.11 -1.13 2.45
CA HIS A 336 5.55 -1.01 2.25
C HIS A 336 5.98 0.45 2.00
N ILE A 337 5.24 1.19 1.17
CA ILE A 337 5.46 2.63 0.93
C ILE A 337 5.37 3.41 2.24
N GLU A 338 4.33 3.18 3.05
CA GLU A 338 4.16 3.84 4.34
C GLU A 338 5.36 3.62 5.28
N LEU A 339 5.84 2.37 5.40
CA LEU A 339 6.99 2.06 6.25
C LEU A 339 8.30 2.67 5.73
N CYS A 340 8.57 2.57 4.43
CA CYS A 340 9.77 3.13 3.83
C CYS A 340 9.80 4.67 3.93
N VAL A 341 8.68 5.33 3.65
CA VAL A 341 8.52 6.77 3.83
C VAL A 341 8.68 7.09 5.32
N GLY A 342 8.02 6.36 6.22
CA GLY A 342 8.17 6.45 7.67
C GLY A 342 9.62 6.53 8.16
N VAL A 343 10.43 5.54 7.77
CA VAL A 343 11.86 5.50 8.13
C VAL A 343 12.63 6.66 7.52
N PHE A 344 12.37 6.98 6.25
CA PHE A 344 12.96 8.14 5.58
C PHE A 344 12.68 9.45 6.34
N VAL A 345 11.42 9.71 6.69
CA VAL A 345 10.98 10.90 7.44
C VAL A 345 11.68 11.00 8.80
N ALA A 346 11.76 9.89 9.54
CA ALA A 346 12.43 9.85 10.84
C ALA A 346 13.95 10.18 10.74
N CYS A 347 14.56 9.92 9.58
CA CYS A 347 16.00 10.12 9.34
C CYS A 347 16.36 11.50 8.75
N LEU A 348 15.41 12.23 8.16
CA LEU A 348 15.59 13.61 7.65
C LEU A 348 16.12 14.63 8.69
N PRO A 349 15.57 14.72 9.92
CA PRO A 349 16.07 15.63 10.94
C PRO A 349 17.56 15.47 11.24
N SER A 350 18.00 14.23 11.42
CA SER A 350 19.40 13.90 11.72
C SER A 350 20.32 14.27 10.55
N THR A 351 19.91 13.97 9.32
CA THR A 351 20.70 14.29 8.13
C THR A 351 20.79 15.79 7.91
N ARG A 352 19.73 16.56 8.17
CA ARG A 352 19.77 18.03 8.10
C ARG A 352 20.73 18.63 9.13
N GLN A 353 20.74 18.15 10.37
CA GLN A 353 21.67 18.65 11.39
C GLN A 353 23.13 18.44 10.96
N VAL A 354 23.41 17.28 10.38
CA VAL A 354 24.75 16.92 9.90
C VAL A 354 25.14 17.70 8.65
N TRP A 355 24.23 17.86 7.67
CA TRP A 355 24.50 18.64 6.47
C TRP A 355 24.95 20.07 6.80
N ARG A 356 24.39 20.67 7.86
CA ARG A 356 24.80 22.01 8.32
C ARG A 356 26.21 22.04 8.91
N ILE A 357 26.71 20.93 9.46
CA ILE A 357 28.06 20.82 10.04
C ILE A 357 29.08 20.49 8.94
N ILE A 358 28.70 19.66 7.95
CA ILE A 358 29.60 19.19 6.88
C ILE A 358 29.69 20.18 5.73
N SER A 359 28.59 20.83 5.33
CA SER A 359 28.53 21.84 4.26
C SER A 359 29.67 22.87 4.31
N PRO A 360 29.96 23.53 5.45
CA PRO A 360 31.06 24.49 5.52
C PRO A 360 32.43 23.82 5.35
N LYS A 361 32.64 22.61 5.87
CA LYS A 361 33.90 21.87 5.74
C LYS A 361 34.19 21.41 4.31
N ILE A 362 33.16 21.00 3.57
CA ILE A 362 33.30 20.63 2.14
C ILE A 362 33.60 21.89 1.32
N LEU A 363 32.87 22.99 1.56
CA LEU A 363 33.11 24.27 0.89
C LEU A 363 34.53 24.79 1.12
N GLU A 364 35.04 24.67 2.35
CA GLU A 364 36.42 25.02 2.72
C GLU A 364 37.46 24.16 1.98
N VAL A 365 37.25 22.84 1.87
CA VAL A 365 38.13 21.94 1.10
C VAL A 365 38.12 22.27 -0.41
N THR A 366 36.97 22.62 -0.99
CA THR A 366 36.90 23.06 -2.39
C THR A 366 37.55 24.43 -2.63
N HIS A 367 37.58 25.33 -1.64
CA HIS A 367 38.24 26.64 -1.76
C HIS A 367 39.77 26.60 -1.53
N ILE A 368 40.30 25.53 -0.93
CA ILE A 368 41.77 25.35 -0.78
C ILE A 368 42.43 24.96 -2.12
N SER A 369 41.68 24.46 -3.09
CA SER A 369 42.21 24.09 -4.42
C SER A 369 42.56 25.27 -5.34
N SER A 370 42.26 26.53 -4.96
CA SER A 370 42.54 27.71 -5.82
C SER A 370 43.62 28.65 -5.30
N ARG A 371 44.41 28.26 -4.29
CA ARG A 371 45.46 29.12 -3.72
C ARG A 371 46.84 28.44 -3.68
N SER A 372 47.37 28.11 -4.85
CA SER A 372 48.79 27.84 -5.01
C SER A 372 49.25 28.13 -6.44
N VAL A 373 49.51 29.40 -6.74
CA VAL A 373 50.71 29.86 -7.48
C VAL A 373 50.92 31.34 -7.15
N ARG A 374 51.86 31.63 -6.24
CA ARG A 374 52.71 32.82 -6.37
C ARG A 374 54.05 32.54 -5.69
N SER A 375 55.00 32.14 -6.52
CA SER A 375 56.42 31.97 -6.20
C SER A 375 57.09 33.37 -6.06
N PRO A 376 58.20 33.48 -5.31
CA PRO A 376 58.63 34.70 -4.63
C PRO A 376 59.57 35.55 -5.48
N LYS A 377 59.53 36.88 -5.31
CA LYS A 377 60.63 37.76 -5.73
C LYS A 377 60.79 38.93 -4.76
N GLY A 378 61.98 39.00 -4.18
CA GLY A 378 62.80 40.22 -4.19
C GLY A 378 62.49 41.28 -3.14
N SER A 379 63.38 41.33 -2.15
CA SER A 379 63.70 42.49 -1.31
C SER A 379 63.82 43.81 -2.10
N HIS A 380 63.34 44.93 -1.55
CA HIS A 380 64.12 46.16 -1.37
C HIS A 380 63.40 47.19 -0.48
N VAL A 381 64.24 47.97 0.20
CA VAL A 381 64.03 49.02 1.19
C VAL A 381 63.35 50.28 0.58
N ALA A 382 62.71 51.07 1.45
CA ALA A 382 62.63 52.55 1.46
C ALA A 382 61.22 53.19 1.45
N SER A 383 60.90 53.77 2.61
CA SER A 383 60.45 55.15 2.88
C SER A 383 59.34 55.85 2.09
N GLN A 384 58.50 56.52 2.89
CA GLN A 384 57.88 57.85 2.69
C GLN A 384 56.61 58.01 1.84
N ALA A 385 55.57 58.40 2.58
CA ALA A 385 54.82 59.65 2.44
C ALA A 385 53.78 59.84 1.31
N SER A 386 52.56 60.12 1.79
CA SER A 386 51.72 61.27 1.43
C SER A 386 50.74 61.20 0.24
N ARG A 387 49.49 61.57 0.62
CA ARG A 387 48.44 62.33 -0.10
C ARG A 387 47.45 61.54 -0.97
N THR A 388 46.16 61.52 -0.57
CA THR A 388 45.07 62.44 -1.03
C THR A 388 44.51 61.93 -2.36
N ALA A 389 43.22 61.73 -2.63
CA ALA A 389 41.95 61.91 -1.95
C ALA A 389 40.85 61.19 -2.77
N THR A 390 39.62 61.29 -2.25
CA THR A 390 38.34 61.28 -2.98
C THR A 390 37.81 59.94 -3.46
N GLY A 391 36.83 59.43 -2.70
CA GLY A 391 35.81 58.57 -3.25
C GLY A 391 34.74 59.37 -3.99
N THR A 392 34.19 58.74 -5.02
CA THR A 392 32.77 58.85 -5.37
C THR A 392 32.33 57.52 -5.95
N HIS A 393 31.17 57.10 -5.47
CA HIS A 393 30.44 55.89 -5.74
C HIS A 393 29.98 55.85 -7.20
N GLU A 394 30.28 54.78 -7.92
CA GLU A 394 29.51 54.43 -9.12
C GLU A 394 29.46 52.90 -9.27
N GLN A 395 28.25 52.38 -9.26
CA GLN A 395 27.93 50.96 -9.31
C GLN A 395 27.05 50.74 -10.53
N PRO A 396 27.44 49.87 -11.48
CA PRO A 396 26.47 49.31 -12.43
C PRO A 396 26.29 47.80 -12.23
N ARG A 397 25.01 47.46 -12.04
CA ARG A 397 24.26 46.24 -12.42
C ARG A 397 25.04 44.96 -12.76
N VAL A 398 24.69 43.89 -12.03
CA VAL A 398 24.67 42.53 -12.58
C VAL A 398 23.22 42.02 -12.54
N ALA A 399 22.86 41.38 -13.65
CA ALA A 399 21.53 41.09 -14.14
C ALA A 399 20.72 40.09 -13.28
N SER A 400 19.41 40.32 -13.28
CA SER A 400 18.35 39.36 -12.97
C SER A 400 18.32 38.24 -14.02
N TYR A 401 18.17 36.99 -13.58
CA TYR A 401 17.59 35.94 -14.40
C TYR A 401 16.27 35.51 -13.78
N GLU A 402 15.25 35.56 -14.63
CA GLU A 402 13.85 35.28 -14.38
C GLU A 402 13.58 33.85 -13.93
N GLU A 403 12.67 33.78 -12.97
CA GLU A 403 11.91 32.61 -12.55
C GLU A 403 10.68 32.52 -13.47
N SER A 404 10.75 31.72 -14.52
CA SER A 404 9.55 31.32 -15.27
C SER A 404 9.77 29.95 -15.93
N SER A 405 9.03 28.96 -15.44
CA SER A 405 8.60 27.70 -16.12
C SER A 405 8.54 26.49 -15.17
N ILE A 406 7.74 26.56 -14.10
CA ILE A 406 7.07 25.37 -13.50
C ILE A 406 5.68 25.80 -12.99
N ALA A 407 4.83 26.30 -13.90
CA ALA A 407 3.46 26.72 -13.58
C ALA A 407 2.39 26.00 -14.41
N HIS A 408 2.71 24.85 -15.03
CA HIS A 408 1.75 24.13 -15.89
C HIS A 408 1.55 22.64 -15.56
N LEU A 409 1.98 22.19 -14.38
CA LEU A 409 1.85 20.79 -13.93
C LEU A 409 0.97 20.59 -12.69
N VAL A 410 0.27 21.62 -12.23
CA VAL A 410 -0.73 21.50 -11.16
C VAL A 410 -2.09 21.77 -11.77
N GLY A 411 -2.75 20.70 -12.20
CA GLY A 411 -4.15 20.75 -12.63
C GLY A 411 -5.05 21.09 -11.46
N ASP A 412 -5.95 22.05 -11.71
CA ASP A 412 -7.01 22.54 -10.83
C ASP A 412 -7.82 21.40 -10.17
N PHE A 413 -7.80 21.35 -8.85
CA PHE A 413 -8.71 20.53 -8.02
C PHE A 413 -9.76 21.42 -7.34
N ASN A 414 -10.45 22.25 -8.11
CA ASN A 414 -11.60 23.01 -7.63
C ASN A 414 -12.87 22.64 -8.41
N LYS A 415 -13.48 21.52 -8.00
CA LYS A 415 -14.94 21.28 -8.01
C LYS A 415 -15.25 19.86 -7.52
N ILE A 416 -15.51 19.72 -6.22
CA ILE A 416 -16.37 18.65 -5.72
C ILE A 416 -17.30 19.30 -4.71
N ASP A 417 -18.56 19.44 -5.11
CA ASP A 417 -19.65 19.98 -4.31
C ASP A 417 -20.15 18.88 -3.37
N LEU A 418 -20.24 19.19 -2.07
CA LEU A 418 -20.39 18.22 -0.99
C LEU A 418 -21.76 18.36 -0.32
N ASN A 419 -22.83 18.40 -1.13
CA ASN A 419 -24.19 18.71 -0.68
C ASN A 419 -25.26 17.70 -1.15
N ASP A 420 -24.92 16.41 -1.24
CA ASP A 420 -25.94 15.38 -1.49
C ASP A 420 -25.87 14.26 -0.45
N LEU A 421 -26.28 14.59 0.78
CA LEU A 421 -26.56 13.65 1.85
C LEU A 421 -27.77 14.14 2.65
N THR A 422 -28.95 13.67 2.26
CA THR A 422 -30.19 13.36 3.03
C THR A 422 -31.31 13.23 1.98
N ASP A 423 -32.24 12.28 1.97
CA ASP A 423 -32.83 11.48 3.04
C ASP A 423 -33.67 10.34 2.42
N SER A 424 -34.18 9.46 3.29
CA SER A 424 -35.38 8.59 3.15
C SER A 424 -35.18 7.06 3.07
N SER A 425 -35.90 6.43 3.99
CA SER A 425 -36.28 5.01 4.15
C SER A 425 -37.83 4.98 4.06
N PRO A 426 -38.57 3.83 3.95
CA PRO A 426 -38.20 2.43 3.72
C PRO A 426 -38.98 1.75 2.55
N THR A 427 -38.64 0.47 2.31
CA THR A 427 -39.47 -0.63 1.74
C THR A 427 -39.33 -0.92 0.24
N GLU A 428 -38.44 -1.85 -0.12
CA GLU A 428 -38.73 -2.98 -1.03
C GLU A 428 -37.66 -4.07 -0.82
N LYS A 429 -37.98 -5.35 -1.05
CA LYS A 429 -37.07 -6.49 -0.84
C LYS A 429 -35.87 -6.37 -1.80
N GLU A 430 -34.71 -6.03 -1.24
CA GLU A 430 -33.46 -5.85 -1.98
C GLU A 430 -32.91 -7.21 -2.46
N PRO A 431 -32.52 -7.37 -3.74
CA PRO A 431 -31.75 -8.54 -4.17
C PRO A 431 -30.37 -8.58 -3.49
N PRO A 432 -29.74 -9.76 -3.38
CA PRO A 432 -28.42 -9.88 -2.76
C PRO A 432 -27.41 -8.94 -3.43
N LYS A 433 -26.66 -8.19 -2.62
CA LYS A 433 -25.65 -7.23 -3.09
C LYS A 433 -24.63 -7.92 -4.00
N THR A 434 -24.59 -7.48 -5.26
CA THR A 434 -23.72 -7.99 -6.31
C THR A 434 -22.26 -7.53 -6.14
N PRO A 435 -21.28 -8.32 -6.63
CA PRO A 435 -19.88 -7.93 -6.63
C PRO A 435 -19.63 -6.80 -7.64
N ASN A 436 -18.82 -5.81 -7.26
CA ASN A 436 -18.34 -4.81 -8.19
C ASN A 436 -17.16 -5.41 -8.98
N ASN A 437 -17.45 -6.24 -9.99
CA ASN A 437 -16.44 -6.85 -10.85
C ASN A 437 -16.06 -5.88 -11.97
N ARG A 438 -14.81 -5.42 -11.95
CA ARG A 438 -14.21 -4.65 -13.05
C ARG A 438 -13.95 -5.59 -14.23
N ILE A 439 -14.97 -5.79 -15.05
CA ILE A 439 -14.80 -6.36 -16.39
C ILE A 439 -14.52 -5.17 -17.33
N GLU A 440 -13.27 -4.73 -17.37
CA GLU A 440 -12.85 -3.77 -18.41
C GLU A 440 -12.65 -4.52 -19.73
N ALA A 441 -13.59 -4.32 -20.65
CA ALA A 441 -13.49 -4.79 -22.03
C ALA A 441 -12.30 -4.12 -22.73
N LYS A 442 -11.37 -4.94 -23.24
CA LYS A 442 -10.39 -4.50 -24.22
C LYS A 442 -11.08 -4.48 -25.58
N SER A 443 -11.52 -3.31 -26.03
CA SER A 443 -12.05 -3.12 -27.38
C SER A 443 -10.98 -3.44 -28.43
N GLU A 444 -11.25 -4.40 -29.32
CA GLU A 444 -10.47 -4.56 -30.55
C GLU A 444 -10.70 -3.36 -31.50
N PRO A 445 -9.67 -2.94 -32.25
CA PRO A 445 -9.76 -1.78 -33.12
C PRO A 445 -10.54 -2.12 -34.40
N THR A 446 -11.62 -1.37 -34.64
CA THR A 446 -12.26 -1.22 -35.94
C THR A 446 -11.23 -0.79 -36.99
N SER A 447 -11.02 -1.62 -38.00
CA SER A 447 -10.19 -1.30 -39.16
C SER A 447 -10.79 -0.14 -39.95
N GLY A 448 -9.92 0.83 -40.24
CA GLY A 448 -10.28 2.10 -40.83
C GLY A 448 -10.62 2.04 -42.33
N SER A 449 -11.66 2.79 -42.65
CA SER A 449 -11.93 3.43 -43.94
C SER A 449 -10.66 3.95 -44.62
N SER A 450 -10.39 3.46 -45.83
CA SER A 450 -9.46 4.10 -46.79
C SER A 450 -10.25 4.96 -47.78
N ARG A 451 -9.96 6.27 -47.80
CA ARG A 451 -10.40 7.24 -48.82
C ARG A 451 -9.21 7.55 -49.73
N GLY A 452 -9.43 7.52 -51.05
CA GLY A 452 -8.85 8.48 -52.00
C GLY A 452 -7.84 7.96 -53.02
N SER A 453 -8.32 7.65 -54.23
CA SER A 453 -7.88 8.23 -55.51
C SER A 453 -8.89 7.89 -56.59
#